data_AF-A0A1S7S5P0-F1
#
_entry.id   AF-A0A1S7S5P0-F1
#
_cell.length_a   1.000
_cell.length_b   1.000
_cell.length_c   1.000
_cell.angle_alpha   90.00
_cell.angle_beta   90.00
_cell.angle_gamma   90.00
#
_symmetry.space_group_name_H-M   'P 1'
#
loop_
_entity.id
_entity.type
_entity.pdbx_description
1 polymer ?
#
loop_
_entity_poly.entity_id
_entity_poly.type
_entity_poly.pdbx_seq_one_letter_code
_entity_poly.pdbx_strand_id
1 'polypeptide(L)'
;MLPEVTSINRRRGRVEVFRRYAKEGLSLRELIIQAQETGHWSVAGTPEKLVDAIEERYRAGILDVLSLHGFGNPEQEDLLVNGLLPELRRRAIVDTDYIGDDFRTNLQLPGLADSDNLIGSRTA
;
A
#
# COMPACT_ATOMS: atom_id res chain seq x y z
N MET A 1 -20.68 -5.53 -30.95
CA MET A 1 -19.24 -5.46 -31.31
C MET A 1 -18.50 -4.61 -30.28
N LEU A 2 -17.26 -4.98 -29.93
CA LEU A 2 -16.41 -4.17 -29.05
C LEU A 2 -15.75 -3.05 -29.87
N PRO A 3 -15.55 -1.83 -29.32
CA PRO A 3 -14.94 -0.73 -30.05
C PRO A 3 -13.48 -1.04 -30.43
N GLU A 4 -13.05 -0.54 -31.59
CA GLU A 4 -11.66 -0.64 -32.01
C GLU A 4 -10.76 0.29 -31.19
N VAL A 5 -9.59 -0.18 -30.77
CA VAL A 5 -8.70 0.56 -29.86
C VAL A 5 -8.23 1.89 -30.47
N THR A 6 -8.15 1.94 -31.81
CA THR A 6 -7.76 3.13 -32.58
C THR A 6 -8.80 4.25 -32.53
N SER A 7 -10.07 3.97 -32.19
CA SER A 7 -11.10 5.00 -32.05
C SER A 7 -11.11 5.68 -30.67
N ILE A 8 -10.21 5.27 -29.77
CA ILE A 8 -10.15 5.74 -28.39
C ILE A 8 -9.05 6.79 -28.21
N ASN A 9 -9.44 8.01 -27.85
CA ASN A 9 -8.51 9.13 -27.71
C ASN A 9 -7.71 9.15 -26.38
N ARG A 10 -8.04 8.31 -25.38
CA ARG A 10 -7.32 8.20 -24.08
C ARG A 10 -7.49 6.81 -23.45
N ARG A 11 -6.55 6.38 -22.60
CA ARG A 11 -6.59 5.06 -21.91
C ARG A 11 -6.64 3.84 -22.86
N ARG A 12 -6.04 3.95 -24.06
CA ARG A 12 -6.00 2.86 -25.07
C ARG A 12 -5.55 1.52 -24.51
N GLY A 13 -4.47 1.50 -23.70
CA GLY A 13 -3.99 0.27 -23.06
C GLY A 13 -5.02 -0.40 -22.15
N ARG A 14 -5.86 0.37 -21.45
CA ARG A 14 -6.92 -0.21 -20.61
C ARG A 14 -8.04 -0.83 -21.45
N VAL A 15 -8.42 -0.17 -22.55
CA VAL A 15 -9.41 -0.71 -23.49
C VAL A 15 -8.90 -2.00 -24.16
N GLU A 16 -7.61 -2.05 -24.49
CA GLU A 16 -6.99 -3.24 -25.07
C GLU A 16 -7.03 -4.44 -24.11
N VAL A 17 -6.70 -4.23 -22.84
CA VAL A 17 -6.80 -5.24 -21.77
C VAL A 17 -8.23 -5.77 -21.63
N PHE A 18 -9.23 -4.89 -21.53
CA PHE A 18 -10.63 -5.32 -21.42
C PHE A 18 -11.16 -6.01 -22.67
N ARG A 19 -10.76 -5.55 -23.85
CA ARG A 19 -11.16 -6.17 -25.13
C ARG A 19 -10.56 -7.57 -25.26
N ARG A 20 -9.35 -7.80 -24.74
CA ARG A 20 -8.73 -9.13 -24.64
C ARG A 20 -9.54 -10.03 -23.69
N TYR A 21 -9.78 -9.59 -22.46
CA TYR A 21 -10.54 -10.37 -21.47
C TYR A 21 -11.96 -10.74 -21.94
N ALA A 22 -12.66 -9.79 -22.59
CA ALA A 22 -13.99 -10.06 -23.14
C ALA A 22 -13.95 -11.09 -24.30
N LYS A 23 -12.86 -11.14 -25.08
CA LYS A 23 -12.66 -12.15 -26.13
C LYS A 23 -12.27 -13.53 -25.57
N GLU A 24 -11.60 -13.56 -24.42
CA GLU A 24 -11.24 -14.78 -23.68
C GLU A 24 -12.45 -15.42 -22.98
N GLY A 25 -13.61 -14.75 -22.95
CA GLY A 25 -14.86 -15.30 -22.42
C GLY A 25 -15.01 -15.19 -20.90
N LEU A 26 -14.22 -14.33 -20.25
CA LEU A 26 -14.30 -14.10 -18.80
C LEU A 26 -15.69 -13.56 -18.42
N SER A 27 -16.20 -14.03 -17.28
CA SER A 27 -17.43 -13.52 -16.66
C SER A 27 -17.26 -12.07 -16.20
N LEU A 28 -18.38 -11.37 -15.98
CA LEU A 28 -18.35 -9.98 -15.47
C LEU A 28 -17.58 -9.86 -14.14
N ARG A 29 -17.70 -10.87 -13.27
CA ARG A 29 -16.99 -10.89 -11.98
C ARG A 29 -15.48 -10.99 -12.20
N GLU A 30 -15.03 -11.90 -13.06
CA GLU A 30 -13.62 -12.07 -13.38
C GLU A 30 -13.04 -10.84 -14.05
N LEU A 31 -13.79 -10.21 -14.97
CA LEU A 31 -13.44 -8.93 -15.58
C LEU A 31 -13.22 -7.83 -14.54
N ILE A 32 -14.11 -7.72 -13.55
CA ILE A 32 -13.98 -6.73 -12.46
C ILE A 32 -12.74 -7.00 -11.60
N ILE A 33 -12.48 -8.26 -11.26
CA ILE A 33 -11.31 -8.64 -10.46
C ILE A 33 -10.01 -8.33 -11.23
N GLN A 34 -9.91 -8.77 -12.49
CA GLN A 34 -8.74 -8.53 -13.35
C GLN A 34 -8.54 -7.04 -13.65
N ALA A 35 -9.61 -6.24 -13.69
CA ALA A 35 -9.52 -4.79 -13.85
C ALA A 35 -8.78 -4.09 -12.71
N GLN A 36 -8.84 -4.65 -11.50
CA GLN A 36 -8.20 -4.08 -10.31
C GLN A 36 -6.68 -4.27 -10.34
N GLU A 37 -6.19 -5.19 -11.16
CA GLU A 37 -4.76 -5.44 -11.36
C GLU A 37 -4.17 -4.31 -12.24
N THR A 38 -3.73 -3.24 -11.58
CA THR A 38 -3.22 -2.02 -12.25
C THR A 38 -1.70 -1.93 -12.25
N GLY A 39 -1.01 -3.02 -11.89
CA GLY A 39 0.44 -3.04 -11.63
C GLY A 39 0.81 -2.63 -10.20
N HIS A 40 -0.17 -2.27 -9.37
CA HIS A 40 0.02 -2.08 -7.93
C HIS A 40 -0.46 -3.34 -7.20
N TRP A 41 0.28 -3.74 -6.17
CA TRP A 41 -0.15 -4.79 -5.26
C TRP A 41 -1.49 -4.42 -4.62
N SER A 42 -2.46 -5.34 -4.68
CA SER A 42 -3.81 -5.14 -4.15
C SER A 42 -4.30 -6.46 -3.54
N VAL A 43 -4.80 -6.39 -2.31
CA VAL A 43 -5.37 -7.52 -1.58
C VAL A 43 -6.63 -7.04 -0.88
N ALA A 44 -7.66 -7.88 -0.87
CA ALA A 44 -8.90 -7.65 -0.13
C ALA A 44 -9.26 -8.91 0.66
N GLY A 45 -9.70 -8.74 1.90
CA GLY A 45 -10.01 -9.86 2.78
C GLY A 45 -10.35 -9.41 4.20
N THR A 46 -10.40 -10.38 5.12
CA THR A 46 -10.50 -10.12 6.56
C THR A 46 -9.17 -9.55 7.08
N PRO A 47 -9.14 -8.94 8.28
CA PRO A 47 -7.90 -8.47 8.89
C PRO A 47 -6.78 -9.50 8.87
N GLU A 48 -7.06 -10.77 9.18
CA GLU A 48 -6.06 -11.85 9.19
C GLU A 48 -5.47 -12.09 7.80
N LYS A 49 -6.32 -12.11 6.76
CA LYS A 49 -5.85 -12.27 5.37
C LYS A 49 -5.03 -11.09 4.89
N LEU A 50 -5.39 -9.88 5.31
CA LEU A 50 -4.60 -8.68 5.00
C LEU A 50 -3.24 -8.78 5.68
N VAL A 51 -3.19 -9.15 6.96
CA VAL A 51 -1.94 -9.31 7.70
C VAL A 51 -1.08 -10.44 7.15
N ASP A 52 -1.66 -11.58 6.72
CA ASP A 52 -0.92 -12.65 6.03
C ASP A 52 -0.11 -12.10 4.83
N ALA A 53 -0.77 -11.29 4.00
CA ALA A 53 -0.16 -10.73 2.79
C ALA A 53 0.86 -9.61 3.09
N ILE A 54 0.64 -8.84 4.16
CA ILE A 54 1.58 -7.84 4.68
C ILE A 54 2.83 -8.53 5.23
N GLU A 55 2.65 -9.55 6.05
CA GLU A 55 3.72 -10.30 6.72
C GLU A 55 4.67 -10.95 5.72
N GLU A 56 4.13 -11.54 4.65
CA GLU A 56 4.91 -12.10 3.54
C GLU A 56 5.90 -11.07 2.98
N ARG A 57 5.44 -9.83 2.73
CA ARG A 57 6.24 -8.75 2.14
C ARG A 57 7.22 -8.15 3.13
N TYR A 58 6.77 -7.94 4.36
CA TYR A 58 7.62 -7.45 5.44
C TYR A 58 8.81 -8.41 5.67
N ARG A 59 8.54 -9.71 5.81
CA ARG A 59 9.59 -10.72 5.99
C ARG A 59 10.50 -10.90 4.78
N ALA A 60 10.02 -10.60 3.58
CA ALA A 60 10.82 -10.58 2.36
C ALA A 60 11.69 -9.31 2.21
N GLY A 61 11.58 -8.33 3.11
CA GLY A 61 12.31 -7.07 3.03
C GLY A 61 11.81 -6.15 1.90
N ILE A 62 10.54 -6.29 1.50
CA ILE A 62 9.91 -5.51 0.41
C ILE A 62 9.11 -4.33 0.96
N LEU A 63 8.82 -4.33 2.27
CA LEU A 63 7.92 -3.39 2.92
C LEU A 63 8.50 -2.92 4.26
N ASP A 64 8.74 -1.62 4.38
CA ASP A 64 9.16 -0.98 5.63
C ASP A 64 8.07 -0.08 6.25
N VAL A 65 7.17 0.47 5.42
CA VAL A 65 6.16 1.45 5.84
C VAL A 65 4.79 1.12 5.27
N LEU A 66 3.78 1.10 6.13
CA LEU A 66 2.37 0.98 5.77
C LEU A 66 1.66 2.33 5.92
N SER A 67 1.27 2.93 4.81
CA SER A 67 0.41 4.12 4.82
C SER A 67 -1.05 3.70 4.88
N LEU A 68 -1.75 4.15 5.91
CA LEU A 68 -3.18 3.87 6.10
C LEU A 68 -4.04 5.05 5.65
N HIS A 69 -5.11 4.74 4.94
CA HIS A 69 -6.15 5.69 4.52
C HIS A 69 -7.50 5.24 5.07
N GLY A 70 -8.50 6.13 5.10
CA GLY A 70 -9.86 5.78 5.52
C GLY A 70 -10.26 6.29 6.90
N PHE A 71 -9.34 6.94 7.62
CA PHE A 71 -9.69 7.73 8.81
C PHE A 71 -10.68 8.83 8.42
N GLY A 72 -11.86 8.85 9.05
CA GLY A 72 -12.99 9.70 8.67
C GLY A 72 -14.18 8.95 8.03
N ASN A 73 -14.00 7.69 7.64
CA ASN A 73 -15.12 6.78 7.40
C ASN A 73 -15.24 5.80 8.59
N PRO A 74 -16.36 5.78 9.33
CA PRO A 74 -16.47 4.97 10.55
C PRO A 74 -16.23 3.47 10.37
N GLU A 75 -16.69 2.89 9.26
CA GLU A 75 -16.52 1.45 8.99
C GLU A 75 -15.07 1.11 8.66
N GLN A 76 -14.40 1.96 7.88
CA GLN A 76 -12.98 1.77 7.57
C GLN A 76 -12.11 1.99 8.78
N GLU A 77 -12.41 3.00 9.60
CA GLU A 77 -11.70 3.28 10.84
C GLU A 77 -11.83 2.12 11.82
N ASP A 78 -13.04 1.56 11.99
CA ASP A 78 -13.26 0.37 12.82
C ASP A 78 -12.47 -0.85 12.31
N LEU A 79 -12.50 -1.10 10.99
CA LEU A 79 -11.70 -2.16 10.38
C LEU A 79 -10.20 -1.98 10.65
N LEU A 80 -9.69 -0.75 10.60
CA LEU A 80 -8.27 -0.47 10.83
C LEU A 80 -7.89 -0.58 12.30
N VAL A 81 -8.63 0.09 13.18
CA VAL A 81 -8.28 0.26 14.60
C VAL A 81 -8.62 -0.99 15.40
N ASN A 82 -9.77 -1.61 15.14
CA ASN A 82 -10.27 -2.76 15.89
C ASN A 82 -10.05 -4.10 15.16
N GLY A 83 -9.74 -4.08 13.86
CA GLY A 83 -9.44 -5.29 13.08
C GLY A 83 -7.94 -5.44 12.76
N LEU A 84 -7.43 -4.57 11.89
CA LEU A 84 -6.09 -4.72 11.29
C LEU A 84 -4.96 -4.48 12.29
N LEU A 85 -5.01 -3.39 13.04
CA LEU A 85 -3.94 -2.99 13.97
C LEU A 85 -3.71 -4.03 15.10
N PRO A 86 -4.74 -4.59 15.76
CA PRO A 86 -4.54 -5.65 16.76
C PRO A 86 -3.87 -6.89 16.17
N GLU A 87 -4.24 -7.27 14.94
CA GLU A 87 -3.67 -8.44 14.28
C GLU A 87 -2.21 -8.24 13.89
N LEU A 88 -1.83 -7.05 13.39
CA LEU A 88 -0.43 -6.68 13.14
C LEU A 88 0.42 -6.76 14.41
N ARG A 89 -0.10 -6.25 15.53
CA ARG A 89 0.57 -6.30 16.84
C ARG A 89 0.67 -7.72 17.39
N ARG A 90 -0.38 -8.53 17.26
CA ARG A 90 -0.39 -9.94 17.68
C ARG A 90 0.73 -10.74 17.01
N ARG A 91 1.10 -10.39 15.78
CA ARG A 91 2.18 -11.01 15.01
C ARG A 91 3.54 -10.31 15.13
N ALA A 92 3.64 -9.29 15.98
CA ALA A 92 4.84 -8.48 16.17
C ALA A 92 5.38 -7.86 14.86
N ILE A 93 4.48 -7.43 13.96
CA ILE A 93 4.84 -6.71 12.73
C ILE A 93 4.91 -5.20 13.00
N VAL A 94 4.09 -4.70 13.94
CA VAL A 94 4.07 -3.30 14.38
C VAL A 94 4.16 -3.27 15.90
N ASP A 95 4.86 -2.28 16.42
CA ASP A 95 5.01 -2.06 17.85
C ASP A 95 3.68 -1.82 18.58
N THR A 96 3.65 -2.19 19.85
CA THR A 96 2.49 -1.98 20.71
C THR A 96 2.43 -0.56 21.28
N ASP A 97 3.58 0.10 21.40
CA ASP A 97 3.71 1.44 21.94
C ASP A 97 4.81 2.21 21.20
N TYR A 98 4.84 3.53 21.38
CA TYR A 98 5.89 4.37 20.86
C TYR A 98 7.21 4.11 21.61
N ILE A 99 8.31 4.15 20.87
CA ILE A 99 9.67 3.92 21.40
C ILE A 99 10.22 5.22 22.01
N GLY A 100 9.75 6.39 21.55
CA GLY A 100 10.09 7.68 22.13
C GLY A 100 9.09 8.77 21.81
N ASP A 101 9.45 10.00 22.18
CA ASP A 101 8.53 11.14 22.23
C ASP A 101 8.44 11.93 20.91
N ASP A 102 9.19 11.54 19.90
CA ASP A 102 9.23 12.23 18.61
C ASP A 102 9.16 11.26 17.42
N PHE A 103 8.77 11.80 16.27
CA PHE A 103 8.57 11.02 15.05
C PHE A 103 9.85 10.33 14.57
N ARG A 104 11.02 10.96 14.72
CA ARG A 104 12.29 10.46 14.22
C ARG A 104 12.78 9.30 15.08
N THR A 105 12.65 9.42 16.40
CA THR A 105 12.93 8.36 17.37
C THR A 105 12.00 7.16 17.16
N ASN A 106 10.72 7.38 16.88
CA ASN A 106 9.77 6.30 16.58
C ASN A 106 10.05 5.57 15.26
N LEU A 107 10.68 6.25 14.30
CA LEU A 107 11.23 5.62 13.09
C LEU A 107 12.64 5.04 13.29
N GLN A 108 13.18 5.11 14.51
CA GLN A 108 14.54 4.67 14.86
C GLN A 108 15.63 5.30 13.98
N LEU A 109 15.39 6.53 13.52
CA LEU A 109 16.33 7.28 12.70
C LEU A 109 17.35 7.97 13.62
N PRO A 110 18.63 8.07 13.21
CA PRO A 110 19.69 8.69 14.03
C PRO A 110 19.40 10.17 14.30
N GLY A 111 19.90 10.78 15.37
CA GLY A 111 19.74 12.23 15.61
C GLY A 111 20.13 13.08 14.38
N LEU A 112 19.47 14.24 14.20
CA LEU A 112 19.94 15.19 13.18
C LEU A 112 21.36 15.60 13.55
N ALA A 113 22.29 15.54 12.59
CA ALA A 113 23.62 16.09 12.81
C ALA A 113 23.50 17.60 13.06
N ASP A 114 24.15 18.11 14.09
CA ASP A 114 24.14 19.53 14.42
C ASP A 114 24.58 20.34 13.19
N SER A 115 23.69 21.22 12.73
CA SER A 115 23.95 22.10 11.58
C SER A 115 25.12 23.06 11.80
N ASP A 116 25.59 23.23 13.04
CA ASP A 116 26.75 24.07 13.37
C ASP A 116 28.08 23.53 12.82
N ASN A 117 28.20 22.21 12.59
CA ASN A 117 29.44 21.64 12.02
C ASN A 117 29.53 21.72 10.48
N LEU A 118 28.48 22.16 9.79
CA LEU A 118 28.45 22.26 8.32
C LEU A 118 28.81 23.66 7.80
N ILE A 119 28.89 24.68 8.68
CA ILE A 119 29.28 26.04 8.29
C ILE A 119 30.80 26.25 8.44
N GLY A 120 31.49 25.47 9.29
CA GLY A 120 32.93 25.59 9.53
C GLY A 120 33.86 25.02 8.45
N SER A 121 33.35 24.30 7.44
CA SER A 121 34.19 23.62 6.43
C SER A 121 34.12 24.22 5.01
N ARG A 122 33.44 25.37 4.82
CA ARG A 122 33.31 26.01 3.50
C ARG A 122 34.22 27.23 3.28
N THR A 123 35.17 27.48 4.19
CA THR A 123 36.23 28.48 4.00
C THR A 123 37.57 27.92 4.47
N ALA A 124 38.26 27.22 3.57
CA ALA A 124 39.70 27.04 3.57
C ALA A 124 40.16 26.75 2.13
#